data_AF-A0A0B3A8P1-F1
#
_entry.id   AF-A0A0B3A8P1-F1
#
_cell.length_a   1.000
_cell.length_b   1.000
_cell.length_c   1.000
_cell.angle_alpha   90.00
_cell.angle_beta   90.00
_cell.angle_gamma   90.00
#
_symmetry.space_group_name_H-M   'P 1'
#
loop_
_entity.id
_entity.type
_entity.pdbx_description
1 polymer ?
#
loop_
_entity_poly.entity_id
_entity_poly.type
_entity_poly.pdbx_seq_one_letter_code
_entity_poly.pdbx_strand_id
1 'polypeptide(L)'
;MAQNTDSIPGMDLNYSKPKIPTPNPEEERKKFDKTKKEIEKVKVFLTKKFKYILAIGILPPQAIPKFIEEEEAPEDSKDYVHIEIIIPDEKSKEIPKIKQEVLKEIQKSKEKVWVHIMTPSEIWEICMDQKFELSGAIAMSYPLYDKGILGALRVAEVHKSLVLQKFEKYVVSYVIGGSLIRGDAVKSSDVDVFVIINDTDVKRMPRRELLERLRGIIYQYVAEATQIAGVKNRLEPQIYLLTDFWDAVKDAHPVMFTFIRDGVPLYDRGTFMPWKSLLRMGKLKPSPEAIDMFMSMGDGVISRSKKTLLSDVFTNIFWGVTTPAQAILMLGGFPPPTSKELVNSFRKAFLDTKMIEKKYVDFLEKIVKTWKDYEHERIKEVSGKEIDQLLAETEDYLKRLKELRKEIEEKAQQKTIDQIYGDITELLKNILGNKSVEKLIQEFEKEYVKKSKFTNQHLRILKDVVKSKKEFKKGKSESHKIDRVRKDADILIKDLTEFVQRKELIALNKGKMVLKTKDKKIEIINADGKTFIFEGNLIKKVEEKVEESSLEELEKALLKQKEKDEVEIDPKIFEVLKKEYGKFDVLF
;
A
#
# COMPACT_ATOMS: atom_id res chain seq x y z
N MET A 1 60.84 -49.71 23.08
CA MET A 1 60.03 -48.47 22.96
C MET A 1 59.74 -48.26 21.48
N ALA A 2 58.59 -48.72 21.00
CA ALA A 2 58.16 -48.47 19.62
C ALA A 2 57.60 -47.04 19.53
N GLN A 3 58.08 -46.26 18.57
CA GLN A 3 57.63 -44.88 18.33
C GLN A 3 56.15 -44.89 17.93
N ASN A 4 55.38 -43.99 18.54
CA ASN A 4 53.97 -43.76 18.26
C ASN A 4 53.84 -43.15 16.85
N THR A 5 53.50 -43.95 15.84
CA THR A 5 53.37 -43.52 14.43
C THR A 5 52.06 -42.76 14.14
N ASP A 6 51.27 -42.47 15.17
CA ASP A 6 49.89 -41.95 15.05
C ASP A 6 49.72 -40.43 15.20
N SER A 7 50.79 -39.68 15.45
CA SER A 7 50.71 -38.23 15.67
C SER A 7 50.86 -37.46 14.35
N ILE A 8 49.88 -36.63 13.98
CA ILE A 8 50.01 -35.62 12.91
C ILE A 8 50.57 -34.32 13.52
N PRO A 9 51.79 -33.88 13.16
CA PRO A 9 52.37 -32.65 13.69
C PRO A 9 51.51 -31.42 13.40
N GLY A 10 51.12 -30.70 14.45
CA GLY A 10 50.27 -29.51 14.34
C GLY A 10 48.78 -29.74 14.59
N MET A 11 48.33 -31.00 14.70
CA MET A 11 47.01 -31.33 15.21
C MET A 11 47.08 -31.81 16.66
N ASP A 12 46.28 -31.22 17.55
CA ASP A 12 46.17 -31.63 18.95
C ASP A 12 45.22 -32.83 19.07
N LEU A 13 45.77 -34.04 18.94
CA LEU A 13 45.03 -35.30 18.93
C LEU A 13 45.08 -35.97 20.31
N ASN A 14 44.12 -35.66 21.18
CA ASN A 14 43.92 -36.40 22.44
C ASN A 14 43.11 -37.67 22.17
N TYR A 15 43.80 -38.73 21.75
CA TYR A 15 43.18 -40.04 21.52
C TYR A 15 42.85 -40.74 22.85
N SER A 16 41.56 -40.90 23.14
CA SER A 16 41.10 -41.81 24.20
C SER A 16 40.50 -43.05 23.53
N LYS A 17 41.01 -44.24 23.87
CA LYS A 17 40.45 -45.51 23.37
C LYS A 17 38.96 -45.60 23.73
N PRO A 18 38.10 -46.13 22.84
CA PRO A 18 36.68 -46.25 23.12
C PRO A 18 36.46 -47.06 24.40
N LYS A 19 35.85 -46.44 25.41
CA LYS A 19 35.17 -47.18 26.47
C LYS A 19 33.89 -47.74 25.87
N ILE A 20 34.00 -48.94 25.30
CA ILE A 20 32.83 -49.76 24.97
C ILE A 20 32.07 -49.91 26.30
N PRO A 21 30.80 -49.48 26.38
CA PRO A 21 29.97 -49.77 27.55
C PRO A 21 29.95 -51.29 27.71
N THR A 22 30.52 -51.80 28.79
CA THR A 22 30.36 -53.21 29.16
C THR A 22 28.92 -53.40 29.61
N PRO A 23 28.07 -54.14 28.88
CA PRO A 23 26.74 -54.47 29.35
C PRO A 23 26.86 -55.47 30.49
N ASN A 24 26.05 -55.33 31.53
CA ASN A 24 25.94 -56.36 32.57
C ASN A 24 25.25 -57.60 31.94
N PRO A 25 25.83 -58.82 31.96
CA PRO A 25 25.78 -59.66 30.76
C PRO A 25 24.65 -60.69 30.61
N GLU A 26 23.77 -60.94 31.59
CA GLU A 26 22.84 -62.09 31.47
C GLU A 26 21.35 -61.77 31.54
N GLU A 27 20.88 -60.93 32.48
CA GLU A 27 19.44 -60.65 32.60
C GLU A 27 18.93 -59.72 31.50
N GLU A 28 19.68 -58.67 31.16
CA GLU A 28 19.34 -57.77 30.06
C GLU A 28 19.39 -58.49 28.70
N ARG A 29 20.36 -59.39 28.51
CA ARG A 29 20.43 -60.24 27.30
C ARG A 29 19.25 -61.20 27.21
N LYS A 30 18.87 -61.87 28.32
CA LYS A 30 17.70 -62.76 28.35
C LYS A 30 16.39 -62.01 28.10
N LYS A 31 16.23 -60.79 28.66
CA LYS A 31 15.07 -59.93 28.40
C LYS A 31 15.03 -59.50 26.93
N PHE A 32 16.16 -59.05 26.39
CA PHE A 32 16.30 -58.66 24.99
C PHE A 32 16.02 -59.82 24.02
N ASP A 33 16.54 -61.03 24.30
CA ASP A 33 16.31 -62.22 23.47
C ASP A 33 14.84 -62.66 23.47
N LYS A 34 14.14 -62.50 24.60
CA LYS A 34 12.70 -62.78 24.70
C LYS A 34 11.89 -61.76 23.90
N THR A 35 12.17 -60.47 24.08
CA THR A 35 11.57 -59.38 23.31
C THR A 35 11.81 -59.55 21.80
N LYS A 36 13.04 -59.91 21.40
CA LYS A 36 13.42 -60.20 20.02
C LYS A 36 12.57 -61.32 19.40
N LYS A 37 12.35 -62.43 20.11
CA LYS A 37 11.56 -63.56 19.60
C LYS A 37 10.09 -63.18 19.34
N GLU A 38 9.50 -62.35 20.20
CA GLU A 38 8.12 -61.88 20.00
C GLU A 38 8.03 -60.90 18.82
N ILE A 39 9.00 -59.98 18.71
CA ILE A 39 9.04 -59.00 17.61
C ILE A 39 9.36 -59.67 16.25
N GLU A 40 10.11 -60.77 16.24
CA GLU A 40 10.39 -61.51 15.00
C GLU A 40 9.11 -61.99 14.32
N LYS A 41 8.07 -62.35 15.09
CA LYS A 41 6.74 -62.72 14.55
C LYS A 41 6.09 -61.53 13.84
N VAL A 42 6.13 -60.34 14.47
CA VAL A 42 5.64 -59.09 13.91
C VAL A 42 6.37 -58.78 12.60
N LYS A 43 7.70 -58.89 12.59
CA LYS A 43 8.51 -58.70 11.37
C LYS A 43 8.12 -59.69 10.26
N VAL A 44 7.93 -60.98 10.55
CA VAL A 44 7.50 -61.97 9.55
C VAL A 44 6.12 -61.63 8.98
N PHE A 45 5.18 -61.19 9.82
CA PHE A 45 3.85 -60.77 9.39
C PHE A 45 3.93 -59.54 8.45
N LEU A 46 4.63 -58.50 8.88
CA LEU A 46 4.74 -57.24 8.15
C LEU A 46 5.47 -57.41 6.83
N THR A 47 6.58 -58.14 6.79
CA THR A 47 7.35 -58.34 5.55
C THR A 47 6.61 -59.22 4.53
N LYS A 48 5.72 -60.12 4.97
CA LYS A 48 4.83 -60.87 4.07
C LYS A 48 3.71 -60.00 3.49
N LYS A 49 3.11 -59.14 4.32
CA LYS A 49 1.96 -58.30 3.94
C LYS A 49 2.39 -57.06 3.14
N PHE A 50 3.50 -56.45 3.53
CA PHE A 50 4.04 -55.21 2.98
C PHE A 50 5.45 -55.47 2.43
N LYS A 51 5.51 -56.08 1.24
CA LYS A 51 6.78 -56.46 0.59
C LYS A 51 7.71 -55.28 0.29
N TYR A 52 7.18 -54.06 0.30
CA TYR A 52 7.93 -52.84 0.02
C TYR A 52 8.67 -52.26 1.23
N ILE A 53 8.45 -52.74 2.46
CA ILE A 53 9.23 -52.32 3.64
C ILE A 53 10.73 -52.42 3.33
N LEU A 54 11.48 -51.39 3.70
CA LEU A 54 12.92 -51.27 3.47
C LEU A 54 13.71 -51.81 4.66
N ALA A 55 13.34 -51.43 5.87
CA ALA A 55 13.97 -51.93 7.09
C ALA A 55 12.99 -51.99 8.27
N ILE A 56 13.32 -52.84 9.24
CA ILE A 56 12.68 -52.92 10.56
C ILE A 56 13.81 -53.05 11.58
N GLY A 57 13.85 -52.16 12.55
CA GLY A 57 14.86 -52.16 13.62
C GLY A 57 14.27 -51.91 15.00
N ILE A 58 14.95 -52.36 16.05
CA ILE A 58 14.62 -52.01 17.43
C ILE A 58 15.49 -50.83 17.84
N LEU A 59 14.88 -49.71 18.23
CA LEU A 59 15.62 -48.52 18.64
C LEU A 59 16.40 -48.76 19.94
N PRO A 60 17.57 -48.14 20.13
CA PRO A 60 18.31 -48.22 21.38
C PRO A 60 17.50 -47.60 22.54
N PRO A 61 17.35 -48.27 23.70
CA PRO A 61 16.53 -47.78 24.81
C PRO A 61 16.91 -46.38 25.32
N GLN A 62 18.21 -46.05 25.29
CA GLN A 62 18.74 -44.75 25.71
C GLN A 62 18.28 -43.57 24.83
N ALA A 63 17.83 -43.84 23.60
CA ALA A 63 17.37 -42.80 22.68
C ALA A 63 15.86 -42.53 22.76
N ILE A 64 15.08 -43.46 23.33
CA ILE A 64 13.61 -43.41 23.40
C ILE A 64 13.06 -42.08 23.92
N PRO A 65 13.58 -41.47 25.01
CA PRO A 65 13.06 -40.20 25.49
C PRO A 65 13.07 -39.08 24.45
N LYS A 66 14.07 -39.06 23.55
CA LYS A 66 14.19 -38.05 22.48
C LYS A 66 13.19 -38.28 21.36
N PHE A 67 12.89 -39.53 21.03
CA PHE A 67 11.82 -39.86 20.07
C PHE A 67 10.44 -39.50 20.61
N ILE A 68 10.22 -39.70 21.91
CA ILE A 68 8.96 -39.32 22.56
C ILE A 68 8.76 -37.80 22.51
N GLU A 69 9.81 -37.04 22.84
CA GLU A 69 9.79 -35.58 22.76
C GLU A 69 9.56 -35.09 21.32
N GLU A 70 10.28 -35.65 20.35
CA GLU A 70 10.21 -35.26 18.94
C GLU A 70 8.84 -35.58 18.30
N GLU A 71 8.25 -36.74 18.59
CA GLU A 71 6.98 -37.17 18.01
C GLU A 71 5.75 -36.82 18.86
N GLU A 72 5.94 -36.13 19.98
CA GLU A 72 4.90 -35.88 21.00
C GLU A 72 4.17 -37.17 21.42
N ALA A 73 4.93 -38.27 21.55
CA ALA A 73 4.36 -39.56 21.92
C ALA A 73 3.94 -39.58 23.41
N PRO A 74 3.00 -40.46 23.81
CA PRO A 74 2.58 -40.59 25.20
C PRO A 74 3.76 -40.93 26.14
N GLU A 75 3.89 -40.26 27.28
CA GLU A 75 4.99 -40.49 28.24
C GLU A 75 5.05 -41.94 28.74
N ASP A 76 3.90 -42.63 28.84
CA ASP A 76 3.84 -44.04 29.26
C ASP A 76 4.49 -45.00 28.24
N SER A 77 4.74 -44.55 27.02
CA SER A 77 5.48 -45.32 26.01
C SER A 77 6.97 -45.46 26.30
N LYS A 78 7.53 -44.69 27.24
CA LYS A 78 8.96 -44.71 27.58
C LYS A 78 9.50 -46.08 27.97
N ASP A 79 8.65 -46.91 28.59
CA ASP A 79 9.00 -48.27 29.00
C ASP A 79 8.67 -49.33 27.94
N TYR A 80 8.15 -48.92 26.78
CA TYR A 80 7.78 -49.83 25.69
C TYR A 80 9.01 -50.15 24.85
N VAL A 81 8.89 -51.20 24.03
CA VAL A 81 9.91 -51.50 23.04
C VAL A 81 9.62 -50.70 21.79
N HIS A 82 10.52 -49.80 21.40
CA HIS A 82 10.34 -48.96 20.23
C HIS A 82 10.90 -49.65 18.99
N ILE A 83 10.06 -49.81 17.97
CA ILE A 83 10.42 -50.38 16.67
C ILE A 83 10.36 -49.28 15.61
N GLU A 84 11.43 -49.17 14.83
CA GLU A 84 11.52 -48.33 13.64
C GLU A 84 11.20 -49.15 12.39
N ILE A 85 10.29 -48.66 11.54
CA ILE A 85 9.92 -49.26 10.26
C ILE A 85 10.15 -48.25 9.15
N ILE A 86 11.12 -48.55 8.28
CA ILE A 86 11.42 -47.69 7.14
C ILE A 86 10.69 -48.18 5.90
N ILE A 87 9.93 -47.31 5.24
CA ILE A 87 9.21 -47.59 3.99
C ILE A 87 9.62 -46.61 2.87
N PRO A 88 9.44 -46.94 1.59
CA PRO A 88 9.72 -46.01 0.50
C PRO A 88 8.84 -44.76 0.57
N ASP A 89 9.36 -43.62 0.09
CA ASP A 89 8.67 -42.33 0.13
C ASP A 89 7.31 -42.35 -0.60
N GLU A 90 7.20 -43.11 -1.70
CA GLU A 90 5.96 -43.26 -2.47
C GLU A 90 4.85 -44.00 -1.69
N LYS A 91 5.23 -44.65 -0.59
CA LYS A 91 4.34 -45.44 0.28
C LYS A 91 3.97 -44.72 1.57
N SER A 92 4.36 -43.47 1.75
CA SER A 92 3.97 -42.60 2.88
C SER A 92 2.45 -42.61 3.16
N LYS A 93 1.61 -42.60 2.12
CA LYS A 93 0.14 -42.67 2.27
C LYS A 93 -0.38 -43.98 2.88
N GLU A 94 0.41 -45.06 2.87
CA GLU A 94 0.05 -46.35 3.47
C GLU A 94 0.38 -46.42 4.97
N ILE A 95 1.06 -45.42 5.56
CA ILE A 95 1.44 -45.39 6.98
C ILE A 95 0.26 -45.68 7.92
N PRO A 96 -0.92 -45.03 7.80
CA PRO A 96 -2.04 -45.30 8.72
C PRO A 96 -2.49 -46.77 8.68
N LYS A 97 -2.50 -47.37 7.49
CA LYS A 97 -2.85 -48.78 7.30
C LYS A 97 -1.79 -49.70 7.91
N ILE A 98 -0.50 -49.39 7.74
CA ILE A 98 0.58 -50.17 8.36
C ILE A 98 0.47 -50.05 9.88
N LYS A 99 0.31 -48.85 10.45
CA LYS A 99 0.12 -48.65 11.90
C LYS A 99 -1.03 -49.50 12.44
N GLN A 100 -2.21 -49.47 11.79
CA GLN A 100 -3.36 -50.30 12.21
C GLN A 100 -3.06 -51.80 12.21
N GLU A 101 -2.39 -52.31 11.18
CA GLU A 101 -2.06 -53.73 11.05
C GLU A 101 -0.97 -54.17 12.03
N VAL A 102 0.02 -53.32 12.26
CA VAL A 102 1.06 -53.51 13.27
C VAL A 102 0.43 -53.56 14.67
N LEU A 103 -0.46 -52.63 15.00
CA LEU A 103 -1.16 -52.60 16.29
C LEU A 103 -1.99 -53.88 16.54
N LYS A 104 -2.72 -54.37 15.52
CA LYS A 104 -3.46 -55.63 15.62
C LYS A 104 -2.56 -56.83 15.87
N GLU A 105 -1.37 -56.85 15.29
CA GLU A 105 -0.41 -57.94 15.49
C GLU A 105 0.29 -57.83 16.85
N ILE A 106 0.63 -56.61 17.29
CA ILE A 106 1.21 -56.35 18.62
C ILE A 106 0.22 -56.71 19.73
N GLN A 107 -1.10 -56.49 19.55
CA GLN A 107 -2.11 -56.93 20.53
C GLN A 107 -2.11 -58.45 20.80
N LYS A 108 -1.58 -59.25 19.87
CA LYS A 108 -1.40 -60.70 20.05
C LYS A 108 -0.08 -61.03 20.76
N SER A 109 0.85 -60.08 20.84
CA SER A 109 2.10 -60.16 21.58
C SER A 109 1.88 -59.86 23.07
N LYS A 110 2.76 -60.40 23.92
CA LYS A 110 2.79 -60.07 25.36
C LYS A 110 3.62 -58.82 25.66
N GLU A 111 4.32 -58.29 24.67
CA GLU A 111 5.21 -57.13 24.82
C GLU A 111 4.48 -55.83 24.47
N LYS A 112 4.72 -54.78 25.26
CA LYS A 112 4.27 -53.43 24.91
C LYS A 112 5.25 -52.83 23.92
N VAL A 113 4.74 -52.46 22.75
CA VAL A 113 5.56 -52.02 21.62
C VAL A 113 5.04 -50.69 21.10
N TRP A 114 5.94 -49.73 20.93
CA TRP A 114 5.68 -48.48 20.21
C TRP A 114 6.32 -48.55 18.82
N VAL A 115 5.67 -47.92 17.83
CA VAL A 115 6.05 -48.10 16.42
C VAL A 115 6.23 -46.75 15.75
N HIS A 116 7.45 -46.51 15.33
CA HIS A 116 7.85 -45.44 14.45
C HIS A 116 7.81 -45.95 13.02
N ILE A 117 7.20 -45.19 12.12
CA ILE A 117 7.17 -45.52 10.70
C ILE A 117 7.64 -44.28 9.97
N MET A 118 8.79 -44.38 9.33
CA MET A 118 9.42 -43.27 8.63
C MET A 118 9.74 -43.62 7.17
N THR A 119 9.96 -42.60 6.36
CA THR A 119 10.54 -42.73 5.02
C THR A 119 12.01 -42.29 5.03
N PRO A 120 12.80 -42.68 4.00
CA PRO A 120 14.15 -42.15 3.84
C PRO A 120 14.21 -40.63 3.87
N SER A 121 13.27 -39.92 3.23
CA SER A 121 13.26 -38.44 3.26
C SER A 121 13.10 -37.87 4.66
N GLU A 122 12.21 -38.44 5.49
CA GLU A 122 12.04 -38.01 6.89
C GLU A 122 13.34 -38.24 7.71
N ILE A 123 14.06 -39.33 7.46
CA ILE A 123 15.37 -39.59 8.08
C ILE A 123 16.41 -38.55 7.61
N TRP A 124 16.39 -38.19 6.32
CA TRP A 124 17.26 -37.14 5.78
C TRP A 124 16.93 -35.76 6.34
N GLU A 125 15.67 -35.48 6.60
CA GLU A 125 15.22 -34.25 7.28
C GLU A 125 15.74 -34.18 8.71
N ILE A 126 15.64 -35.26 9.50
CA ILE A 126 16.25 -35.34 10.85
C ILE A 126 17.74 -34.97 10.81
N CYS A 127 18.46 -35.51 9.82
CA CYS A 127 19.87 -35.21 9.62
C CYS A 127 20.11 -33.74 9.21
N MET A 128 19.32 -33.19 8.29
CA MET A 128 19.42 -31.80 7.84
C MET A 128 19.06 -30.80 8.95
N ASP A 129 18.15 -31.18 9.84
CA ASP A 129 17.79 -30.43 11.06
C ASP A 129 18.83 -30.56 12.18
N GLN A 130 19.93 -31.26 11.91
CA GLN A 130 21.05 -31.48 12.84
C GLN A 130 20.64 -32.24 14.11
N LYS A 131 19.55 -33.02 14.06
CA LYS A 131 19.12 -33.92 15.14
C LYS A 131 19.92 -35.23 15.10
N PHE A 132 21.24 -35.11 15.11
CA PHE A 132 22.18 -36.22 14.88
C PHE A 132 22.07 -37.35 15.91
N GLU A 133 21.54 -37.06 17.10
CA GLU A 133 21.30 -38.09 18.12
C GLU A 133 20.14 -39.01 17.74
N LEU A 134 19.09 -38.48 17.10
CA LEU A 134 17.97 -39.27 16.57
C LEU A 134 18.44 -40.09 15.36
N SER A 135 19.08 -39.47 14.37
CA SER A 135 19.56 -40.20 13.20
C SER A 135 20.64 -41.23 13.54
N GLY A 136 21.52 -40.93 14.50
CA GLY A 136 22.47 -41.88 15.06
C GLY A 136 21.78 -43.06 15.76
N ALA A 137 20.69 -42.82 16.49
CA ALA A 137 19.90 -43.89 17.11
C ALA A 137 19.19 -44.77 16.07
N ILE A 138 18.65 -44.18 15.00
CA ILE A 138 18.10 -44.92 13.85
C ILE A 138 19.19 -45.82 13.26
N ALA A 139 20.36 -45.27 12.92
CA ALA A 139 21.50 -46.01 12.37
C ALA A 139 21.95 -47.18 13.28
N MET A 140 21.94 -46.96 14.60
CA MET A 140 22.36 -47.95 15.60
C MET A 140 21.24 -48.91 16.03
N SER A 141 20.04 -48.81 15.46
CA SER A 141 18.92 -49.71 15.78
C SER A 141 19.27 -51.16 15.51
N TYR A 142 18.88 -52.09 16.38
CA TYR A 142 19.12 -53.52 16.15
C TYR A 142 18.33 -54.02 14.94
N PRO A 143 18.96 -54.57 13.90
CA PRO A 143 18.28 -54.85 12.64
C PRO A 143 17.50 -56.18 12.74
N LEU A 144 16.20 -56.13 12.50
CA LEU A 144 15.34 -57.32 12.36
C LEU A 144 15.12 -57.68 10.89
N TYR A 145 15.01 -56.66 10.05
CA TYR A 145 14.91 -56.75 8.61
C TYR A 145 15.61 -55.55 7.99
N ASP A 146 16.38 -55.76 6.93
CA ASP A 146 17.03 -54.66 6.22
C ASP A 146 17.29 -55.04 4.76
N LYS A 147 16.92 -54.16 3.84
CA LYS A 147 17.26 -54.24 2.41
C LYS A 147 18.54 -53.48 2.07
N GLY A 148 19.13 -52.76 3.02
CA GLY A 148 20.46 -52.17 2.93
C GLY A 148 20.58 -50.77 3.51
N ILE A 149 19.46 -50.05 3.73
CA ILE A 149 19.48 -48.67 4.22
C ILE A 149 19.94 -48.58 5.67
N LEU A 150 19.47 -49.49 6.54
CA LEU A 150 19.83 -49.48 7.95
C LEU A 150 21.30 -49.88 8.14
N GLY A 151 21.78 -50.85 7.36
CA GLY A 151 23.17 -51.26 7.35
C GLY A 151 24.11 -50.18 6.82
N ALA A 152 23.70 -49.46 5.76
CA ALA A 152 24.45 -48.32 5.23
C ALA A 152 24.57 -47.18 6.25
N LEU A 153 23.46 -46.84 6.92
CA LEU A 153 23.47 -45.83 7.97
C LEU A 153 24.35 -46.25 9.15
N ARG A 154 24.27 -47.52 9.56
CA ARG A 154 25.09 -48.03 10.67
C ARG A 154 26.58 -47.95 10.38
N VAL A 155 27.04 -48.41 9.22
CA VAL A 155 28.48 -48.39 8.93
C VAL A 155 29.00 -46.95 8.83
N ALA A 156 28.20 -46.04 8.28
CA ALA A 156 28.53 -44.62 8.23
C ALA A 156 28.57 -44.00 9.64
N GLU A 157 27.61 -44.33 10.51
CA GLU A 157 27.54 -43.82 11.89
C GLU A 157 28.70 -44.31 12.76
N VAL A 158 29.06 -45.59 12.65
CA VAL A 158 30.20 -46.16 13.37
C VAL A 158 31.50 -45.54 12.86
N HIS A 159 31.67 -45.45 11.54
CA HIS A 159 32.85 -44.81 10.95
C HIS A 159 32.97 -43.34 11.35
N LYS A 160 31.86 -42.58 11.28
CA LYS A 160 31.78 -41.20 11.77
C LYS A 160 32.27 -41.09 13.22
N SER A 161 31.80 -41.99 14.09
CA SER A 161 32.19 -42.03 15.50
C SER A 161 33.69 -42.27 15.68
N LEU A 162 34.31 -43.20 14.93
CA LEU A 162 35.77 -43.45 14.96
C LEU A 162 36.58 -42.24 14.48
N VAL A 163 36.12 -41.59 13.40
CA VAL A 163 36.76 -40.37 12.87
C VAL A 163 36.66 -39.23 13.88
N LEU A 164 35.48 -38.98 14.45
CA LEU A 164 35.27 -37.93 15.45
C LEU A 164 36.08 -38.18 16.72
N GLN A 165 36.18 -39.42 17.20
CA GLN A 165 36.99 -39.73 18.40
C GLN A 165 38.46 -39.30 18.28
N LYS A 166 39.05 -39.37 17.08
CA LYS A 166 40.43 -38.95 16.85
C LYS A 166 40.54 -37.49 16.40
N PHE A 167 39.61 -37.02 15.58
CA PHE A 167 39.73 -35.75 14.85
C PHE A 167 38.62 -34.75 15.15
N GLU A 168 37.88 -34.89 16.26
CA GLU A 168 36.69 -34.09 16.57
C GLU A 168 36.88 -32.61 16.27
N LYS A 169 37.95 -32.00 16.82
CA LYS A 169 38.29 -30.57 16.68
C LYS A 169 38.45 -30.12 15.23
N TYR A 170 38.80 -31.03 14.33
CA TYR A 170 39.14 -30.75 12.94
C TYR A 170 38.05 -31.18 11.95
N VAL A 171 37.15 -32.11 12.30
CA VAL A 171 36.05 -32.48 11.40
C VAL A 171 35.06 -31.32 11.31
N VAL A 172 34.97 -30.72 10.13
CA VAL A 172 33.98 -29.66 9.82
C VAL A 172 32.62 -30.29 9.63
N SER A 173 32.56 -31.32 8.78
CA SER A 173 31.34 -32.07 8.51
C SER A 173 31.66 -33.50 8.08
N TYR A 174 30.74 -34.41 8.41
CA TYR A 174 30.68 -35.76 7.91
C TYR A 174 29.34 -35.93 7.19
N VAL A 175 29.38 -36.14 5.89
CA VAL A 175 28.20 -36.05 5.02
C VAL A 175 28.04 -37.36 4.27
N ILE A 176 26.85 -37.95 4.34
CA ILE A 176 26.49 -39.10 3.50
C ILE A 176 25.87 -38.61 2.19
N GLY A 177 26.14 -39.29 1.08
CA GLY A 177 25.64 -38.87 -0.22
C GLY A 177 25.51 -40.01 -1.21
N GLY A 178 25.58 -39.65 -2.49
CA GLY A 178 25.56 -40.62 -3.57
C GLY A 178 24.20 -41.26 -3.80
N SER A 179 24.23 -42.48 -4.35
CA SER A 179 23.02 -43.19 -4.80
C SER A 179 22.03 -43.51 -3.67
N LEU A 180 22.52 -43.64 -2.43
CA LEU A 180 21.68 -43.92 -1.27
C LEU A 180 20.73 -42.75 -0.97
N ILE A 181 21.22 -41.52 -1.04
CA ILE A 181 20.41 -40.33 -0.76
C ILE A 181 19.46 -40.02 -1.91
N ARG A 182 19.89 -40.25 -3.16
CA ARG A 182 19.04 -40.05 -4.35
C ARG A 182 17.95 -41.11 -4.52
N GLY A 183 18.00 -42.21 -3.76
CA GLY A 183 17.06 -43.34 -3.91
C GLY A 183 17.40 -44.30 -5.05
N ASP A 184 18.53 -44.12 -5.72
CA ASP A 184 18.99 -44.93 -6.86
C ASP A 184 19.85 -46.13 -6.42
N ALA A 185 20.04 -46.35 -5.12
CA ALA A 185 20.93 -47.38 -4.61
C ALA A 185 20.42 -48.80 -4.92
N VAL A 186 21.32 -49.64 -5.44
CA VAL A 186 21.11 -51.07 -5.62
C VAL A 186 21.88 -51.85 -4.54
N LYS A 187 21.64 -53.16 -4.41
CA LYS A 187 22.28 -53.99 -3.37
C LYS A 187 23.82 -54.00 -3.40
N SER A 188 24.42 -53.72 -4.55
CA SER A 188 25.86 -53.63 -4.75
C SER A 188 26.40 -52.20 -4.72
N SER A 189 25.55 -51.20 -4.45
CA SER A 189 26.00 -49.80 -4.35
C SER A 189 26.88 -49.62 -3.12
N ASP A 190 27.95 -48.85 -3.32
CA ASP A 190 28.78 -48.35 -2.22
C ASP A 190 28.02 -47.25 -1.45
N VAL A 191 28.41 -47.06 -0.20
CA VAL A 191 27.93 -45.99 0.68
C VAL A 191 28.94 -44.85 0.61
N ASP A 192 28.59 -43.82 -0.16
CA ASP A 192 29.44 -42.65 -0.35
C ASP A 192 29.37 -41.73 0.87
N VAL A 193 30.53 -41.42 1.45
CA VAL A 193 30.64 -40.46 2.55
C VAL A 193 31.74 -39.45 2.28
N PHE A 194 31.51 -38.21 2.66
CA PHE A 194 32.46 -37.10 2.52
C PHE A 194 32.87 -36.62 3.91
N VAL A 195 34.17 -36.48 4.12
CA VAL A 195 34.71 -35.97 5.38
C VAL A 195 35.50 -34.70 5.07
N ILE A 196 35.00 -33.57 5.57
CA ILE A 196 35.67 -32.28 5.42
C ILE A 196 36.46 -32.00 6.69
N ILE A 197 37.78 -31.86 6.55
CA ILE A 197 38.73 -31.63 7.65
C ILE A 197 39.26 -30.20 7.57
N ASN A 198 39.15 -29.46 8.66
CA ASN A 198 39.71 -28.12 8.80
C ASN A 198 41.24 -28.20 8.86
N ASP A 199 41.92 -27.73 7.82
CA ASP A 199 43.37 -27.65 7.73
C ASP A 199 43.95 -26.25 7.97
N THR A 200 43.09 -25.26 8.27
CA THR A 200 43.46 -23.83 8.28
C THR A 200 44.51 -23.46 9.33
N ASP A 201 44.66 -24.24 10.39
CA ASP A 201 45.64 -24.05 11.46
C ASP A 201 46.91 -24.91 11.29
N VAL A 202 46.95 -25.81 10.30
CA VAL A 202 48.09 -26.69 10.04
C VAL A 202 49.17 -25.93 9.26
N LYS A 203 50.22 -25.50 9.98
CA LYS A 203 51.35 -24.73 9.40
C LYS A 203 52.65 -25.53 9.23
N ARG A 204 52.72 -26.72 9.82
CA ARG A 204 53.98 -27.48 9.97
C ARG A 204 54.15 -28.62 8.96
N MET A 205 53.19 -28.81 8.04
CA MET A 205 53.19 -29.90 7.06
C MET A 205 52.58 -29.43 5.73
N PRO A 206 53.11 -29.87 4.57
CA PRO A 206 52.46 -29.62 3.28
C PRO A 206 51.07 -30.26 3.18
N ARG A 207 50.10 -29.56 2.58
CA ARG A 207 48.70 -30.04 2.44
C ARG A 207 48.57 -31.42 1.80
N ARG A 208 49.36 -31.69 0.75
CA ARG A 208 49.35 -33.00 0.08
C ARG A 208 49.74 -34.13 1.03
N GLU A 209 50.77 -33.91 1.85
CA GLU A 209 51.20 -34.90 2.83
C GLU A 209 50.17 -35.07 3.95
N LEU A 210 49.57 -33.97 4.42
CA LEU A 210 48.48 -34.01 5.39
C LEU A 210 47.30 -34.85 4.89
N LEU A 211 46.87 -34.60 3.65
CA LEU A 211 45.76 -35.30 3.02
C LEU A 211 46.03 -36.80 2.90
N GLU A 212 47.22 -37.22 2.44
CA GLU A 212 47.58 -38.64 2.34
C GLU A 212 47.60 -39.34 3.71
N ARG A 213 48.12 -38.66 4.75
CA ARG A 213 48.09 -39.20 6.13
C ARG A 213 46.66 -39.34 6.66
N LEU A 214 45.82 -38.32 6.46
CA LEU A 214 44.41 -38.36 6.86
C LEU A 214 43.66 -39.47 6.13
N ARG A 215 43.89 -39.64 4.81
CA ARG A 215 43.35 -40.74 4.01
C ARG A 215 43.74 -42.08 4.63
N GLY A 216 45.02 -42.33 4.89
CA GLY A 216 45.48 -43.60 5.48
C GLY A 216 44.76 -43.95 6.78
N ILE A 217 44.62 -42.99 7.70
CA ILE A 217 43.96 -43.21 9.00
C ILE A 217 42.45 -43.42 8.83
N ILE A 218 41.79 -42.56 8.06
CA ILE A 218 40.33 -42.61 7.89
C ILE A 218 39.92 -43.88 7.12
N TYR A 219 40.65 -44.28 6.08
CA TYR A 219 40.39 -45.54 5.38
C TYR A 219 40.59 -46.77 6.27
N GLN A 220 41.54 -46.75 7.22
CA GLN A 220 41.69 -47.83 8.18
C GLN A 220 40.43 -48.01 9.04
N TYR A 221 39.77 -46.92 9.42
CA TYR A 221 38.52 -46.97 10.19
C TYR A 221 37.34 -47.54 9.40
N VAL A 222 37.41 -47.61 8.07
CA VAL A 222 36.37 -48.29 7.27
C VAL A 222 36.33 -49.78 7.59
N ALA A 223 37.49 -50.43 7.66
CA ALA A 223 37.58 -51.85 7.98
C ALA A 223 37.07 -52.13 9.40
N GLU A 224 37.47 -51.30 10.37
CA GLU A 224 37.02 -51.39 11.76
C GLU A 224 35.50 -51.15 11.88
N ALA A 225 34.98 -50.11 11.23
CA ALA A 225 33.55 -49.81 11.23
C ALA A 225 32.71 -50.93 10.61
N THR A 226 33.19 -51.54 9.52
CA THR A 226 32.51 -52.67 8.86
C THR A 226 32.43 -53.88 9.81
N GLN A 227 33.52 -54.17 10.52
CA GLN A 227 33.58 -55.26 11.50
C GLN A 227 32.65 -55.01 12.69
N ILE A 228 32.66 -53.79 13.25
CA ILE A 228 31.82 -53.40 14.40
C ILE A 228 30.34 -53.38 14.01
N ALA A 229 30.01 -52.80 12.85
CA ALA A 229 28.63 -52.70 12.38
C ALA A 229 28.04 -54.07 12.00
N GLY A 230 28.89 -55.02 11.61
CA GLY A 230 28.49 -56.37 11.21
C GLY A 230 27.70 -56.39 9.89
N VAL A 231 27.96 -55.44 9.00
CA VAL A 231 27.24 -55.26 7.73
C VAL A 231 28.14 -55.54 6.53
N LYS A 232 27.52 -55.81 5.38
CA LYS A 232 28.23 -56.05 4.11
C LYS A 232 28.32 -54.81 3.22
N ASN A 233 27.65 -53.72 3.60
CA ASN A 233 27.68 -52.46 2.87
C ASN A 233 29.12 -51.93 2.84
N ARG A 234 29.63 -51.66 1.64
CA ARG A 234 30.97 -51.09 1.47
C ARG A 234 30.86 -49.58 1.60
N LEU A 235 31.62 -49.01 2.54
CA LEU A 235 31.74 -47.57 2.74
C LEU A 235 32.90 -47.04 1.90
N GLU A 236 32.70 -45.95 1.16
CA GLU A 236 33.74 -45.30 0.35
C GLU A 236 33.90 -43.84 0.81
N PRO A 237 34.84 -43.56 1.73
CA PRO A 237 35.06 -42.20 2.24
C PRO A 237 35.92 -41.36 1.29
N GLN A 238 35.43 -40.18 0.93
CA GLN A 238 36.20 -39.16 0.24
C GLN A 238 36.57 -38.04 1.23
N ILE A 239 37.88 -37.88 1.43
CA ILE A 239 38.43 -36.93 2.40
C ILE A 239 38.83 -35.64 1.68
N TYR A 240 38.38 -34.51 2.20
CA TYR A 240 38.68 -33.17 1.68
C TYR A 240 39.26 -32.29 2.78
N LEU A 241 40.29 -31.52 2.44
CA LEU A 241 40.72 -30.39 3.26
C LEU A 241 39.75 -29.23 3.04
N LEU A 242 39.45 -28.48 4.10
CA LEU A 242 38.51 -27.37 4.06
C LEU A 242 38.90 -26.32 3.01
N THR A 243 40.19 -25.97 2.93
CA THR A 243 40.63 -24.96 1.94
C THR A 243 40.45 -25.45 0.51
N ASP A 244 40.78 -26.71 0.23
CA ASP A 244 40.69 -27.27 -1.12
C ASP A 244 39.23 -27.46 -1.55
N PHE A 245 38.38 -27.87 -0.61
CA PHE A 245 36.93 -27.95 -0.84
C PHE A 245 36.35 -26.57 -1.16
N TRP A 246 36.70 -25.55 -0.37
CA TRP A 246 36.23 -24.19 -0.60
C TRP A 246 36.71 -23.60 -1.93
N ASP A 247 37.97 -23.84 -2.31
CA ASP A 247 38.49 -23.43 -3.61
C ASP A 247 37.70 -24.09 -4.76
N ALA A 248 37.44 -25.41 -4.66
CA ALA A 248 36.63 -26.12 -5.64
C ALA A 248 35.16 -25.62 -5.71
N VAL A 249 34.59 -25.16 -4.59
CA VAL A 249 33.26 -24.52 -4.57
C VAL A 249 33.30 -23.16 -5.27
N LYS A 250 34.32 -22.33 -5.04
CA LYS A 250 34.48 -21.05 -5.76
C LYS A 250 34.66 -21.25 -7.26
N ASP A 251 35.39 -22.28 -7.66
CA ASP A 251 35.65 -22.63 -9.05
C ASP A 251 34.49 -23.43 -9.70
N ALA A 252 33.37 -23.58 -8.99
CA ALA A 252 32.17 -24.26 -9.44
C ALA A 252 32.40 -25.71 -9.92
N HIS A 253 33.23 -26.44 -9.18
CA HIS A 253 33.51 -27.82 -9.48
C HIS A 253 32.22 -28.69 -9.38
N PRO A 254 31.80 -29.39 -10.45
CA PRO A 254 30.49 -30.07 -10.52
C PRO A 254 30.26 -31.08 -9.39
N VAL A 255 31.32 -31.79 -9.00
CA VAL A 255 31.28 -32.77 -7.91
C VAL A 255 30.96 -32.11 -6.56
N MET A 256 31.59 -30.98 -6.23
CA MET A 256 31.34 -30.28 -4.96
C MET A 256 29.94 -29.70 -4.90
N PHE A 257 29.43 -29.19 -6.03
CA PHE A 257 28.06 -28.70 -6.11
C PHE A 257 27.05 -29.83 -5.92
N THR A 258 27.30 -30.99 -6.53
CA THR A 258 26.47 -32.18 -6.33
C THR A 258 26.52 -32.64 -4.86
N PHE A 259 27.68 -32.60 -4.22
CA PHE A 259 27.83 -32.97 -2.81
C PHE A 259 27.09 -32.01 -1.89
N ILE A 260 27.19 -30.71 -2.10
CA ILE A 260 26.45 -29.72 -1.31
C ILE A 260 24.94 -29.86 -1.54
N ARG A 261 24.51 -30.10 -2.79
CA ARG A 261 23.09 -30.22 -3.14
C ARG A 261 22.46 -31.48 -2.55
N ASP A 262 23.05 -32.63 -2.83
CA ASP A 262 22.45 -33.93 -2.53
C ASP A 262 22.88 -34.44 -1.15
N GLY A 263 24.06 -34.04 -0.66
CA GLY A 263 24.63 -34.56 0.58
C GLY A 263 23.78 -34.24 1.81
N VAL A 264 23.74 -35.19 2.74
CA VAL A 264 23.03 -35.12 4.01
C VAL A 264 24.05 -35.23 5.15
N PRO A 265 24.17 -34.23 6.04
CA PRO A 265 25.16 -34.29 7.12
C PRO A 265 24.72 -35.34 8.16
N LEU A 266 25.62 -36.23 8.57
CA LEU A 266 25.49 -37.03 9.79
C LEU A 266 26.21 -36.36 10.98
N TYR A 267 27.01 -35.34 10.69
CA TYR A 267 27.63 -34.41 11.62
C TYR A 267 28.00 -33.13 10.86
N ASP A 268 27.77 -31.96 11.46
CA ASP A 268 28.19 -30.66 10.93
C ASP A 268 28.47 -29.71 12.10
N ARG A 269 29.51 -28.87 11.97
CA ARG A 269 29.84 -27.80 12.92
C ARG A 269 29.29 -26.44 12.49
N GLY A 270 28.22 -26.44 11.70
CA GLY A 270 27.57 -25.24 11.19
C GLY A 270 28.24 -24.64 9.95
N THR A 271 28.84 -25.47 9.09
CA THR A 271 29.44 -25.01 7.83
C THR A 271 28.72 -25.59 6.62
N PHE A 272 28.47 -26.90 6.61
CA PHE A 272 27.88 -27.57 5.45
C PHE A 272 26.42 -27.15 5.21
N MET A 273 25.60 -27.07 6.26
CA MET A 273 24.19 -26.66 6.13
C MET A 273 24.03 -25.21 5.61
N PRO A 274 24.83 -24.23 6.07
CA PRO A 274 24.88 -22.91 5.44
C PRO A 274 25.25 -22.95 3.95
N TRP A 275 26.25 -23.73 3.53
CA TRP A 275 26.59 -23.85 2.10
C TRP A 275 25.45 -24.46 1.28
N LYS A 276 24.80 -25.51 1.79
CA LYS A 276 23.62 -26.10 1.17
C LYS A 276 22.48 -25.08 1.01
N SER A 277 22.25 -24.28 2.05
CA SER A 277 21.27 -23.20 2.02
C SER A 277 21.63 -22.12 0.99
N LEU A 278 22.89 -21.68 0.95
CA LEU A 278 23.38 -20.71 -0.02
C LEU A 278 23.27 -21.21 -1.47
N LEU A 279 23.51 -22.51 -1.71
CA LEU A 279 23.30 -23.13 -3.01
C LEU A 279 21.81 -23.06 -3.41
N ARG A 280 20.90 -23.48 -2.52
CA ARG A 280 19.44 -23.43 -2.75
C ARG A 280 18.92 -22.02 -3.01
N MET A 281 19.53 -21.01 -2.39
CA MET A 281 19.22 -19.59 -2.61
C MET A 281 19.82 -19.02 -3.91
N GLY A 282 20.51 -19.82 -4.72
CA GLY A 282 21.20 -19.36 -5.93
C GLY A 282 22.36 -18.40 -5.65
N LYS A 283 22.92 -18.41 -4.43
CA LYS A 283 24.04 -17.55 -4.04
C LYS A 283 25.40 -18.12 -4.44
N LEU A 284 25.53 -19.44 -4.50
CA LEU A 284 26.71 -20.11 -5.06
C LEU A 284 26.57 -20.18 -6.59
N LYS A 285 27.51 -19.58 -7.32
CA LYS A 285 27.43 -19.40 -8.78
C LYS A 285 28.63 -20.02 -9.49
N PRO A 286 28.46 -20.45 -10.76
CA PRO A 286 27.19 -20.70 -11.45
C PRO A 286 26.48 -21.96 -10.94
N SER A 287 25.18 -21.87 -10.65
CA SER A 287 24.31 -23.02 -10.31
C SER A 287 22.99 -22.94 -11.07
N PRO A 288 22.33 -24.08 -11.38
CA PRO A 288 20.95 -24.11 -11.88
C PRO A 288 20.01 -23.24 -11.03
N GLU A 289 20.15 -23.32 -9.71
CA GLU A 289 19.38 -22.54 -8.75
C GLU A 289 19.58 -21.02 -8.94
N ALA A 290 20.82 -20.59 -9.21
CA ALA A 290 21.11 -19.21 -9.56
C ALA A 290 20.50 -18.81 -10.92
N ILE A 291 20.55 -19.70 -11.91
CA ILE A 291 19.97 -19.46 -13.25
C ILE A 291 18.45 -19.27 -13.12
N ASP A 292 17.76 -20.17 -12.43
CA ASP A 292 16.31 -20.09 -12.22
C ASP A 292 15.93 -18.80 -11.48
N MET A 293 16.69 -18.42 -10.46
CA MET A 293 16.50 -17.14 -9.77
C MET A 293 16.63 -15.96 -10.75
N PHE A 294 17.68 -15.93 -11.58
CA PHE A 294 17.86 -14.86 -12.58
C PHE A 294 16.74 -14.84 -13.63
N MET A 295 16.29 -16.01 -14.10
CA MET A 295 15.18 -16.12 -15.04
C MET A 295 13.86 -15.63 -14.43
N SER A 296 13.59 -15.99 -13.17
CA SER A 296 12.37 -15.57 -12.46
C SER A 296 12.27 -14.06 -12.23
N MET A 297 13.38 -13.32 -12.32
CA MET A 297 13.33 -11.84 -12.26
C MET A 297 12.59 -11.24 -13.47
N GLY A 298 12.54 -11.96 -14.59
CA GLY A 298 11.72 -11.59 -15.75
C GLY A 298 10.23 -11.92 -15.56
N ASP A 299 9.91 -12.83 -14.62
CA ASP A 299 8.54 -13.26 -14.39
C ASP A 299 7.68 -12.10 -13.88
N GLY A 300 6.50 -11.97 -14.49
CA GLY A 300 5.55 -10.93 -14.10
C GLY A 300 5.93 -9.51 -14.51
N VAL A 301 7.07 -9.27 -15.18
CA VAL A 301 7.42 -7.93 -15.72
C VAL A 301 6.30 -7.42 -16.63
N ILE A 302 5.84 -8.25 -17.57
CA ILE A 302 4.75 -7.88 -18.50
C ILE A 302 3.46 -7.53 -17.73
N SER A 303 3.05 -8.36 -16.78
CA SER A 303 1.84 -8.13 -15.98
C SER A 303 1.95 -6.83 -15.16
N ARG A 304 3.10 -6.59 -14.54
CA ARG A 304 3.38 -5.37 -13.77
C ARG A 304 3.37 -4.14 -14.66
N SER A 305 4.02 -4.19 -15.83
CA SER A 305 4.03 -3.08 -16.79
C SER A 305 2.62 -2.74 -17.28
N LYS A 306 1.80 -3.74 -17.62
CA LYS A 306 0.40 -3.53 -17.99
C LYS A 306 -0.42 -2.91 -16.86
N LYS A 307 -0.21 -3.36 -15.62
CA LYS A 307 -0.85 -2.77 -14.45
C LYS A 307 -0.45 -1.30 -14.27
N THR A 308 0.84 -0.97 -14.37
CA THR A 308 1.34 0.41 -14.26
C THR A 308 0.74 1.35 -15.31
N LEU A 309 0.59 0.89 -16.56
CA LEU A 309 -0.08 1.70 -17.60
C LEU A 309 -1.51 2.11 -17.18
N LEU A 310 -2.24 1.21 -16.54
CA LEU A 310 -3.61 1.46 -16.12
C LEU A 310 -3.70 2.19 -14.77
N SER A 311 -2.99 1.72 -13.75
CA SER A 311 -3.10 2.24 -12.38
C SER A 311 -2.48 3.62 -12.22
N ASP A 312 -1.41 3.91 -12.97
CA ASP A 312 -0.62 5.12 -12.76
C ASP A 312 -0.80 6.07 -13.94
N VAL A 313 -0.51 5.62 -15.16
CA VAL A 313 -0.51 6.51 -16.34
C VAL A 313 -1.92 6.95 -16.69
N PHE A 314 -2.86 6.02 -16.84
CA PHE A 314 -4.25 6.38 -17.13
C PHE A 314 -4.90 7.19 -15.99
N THR A 315 -4.63 6.87 -14.72
CA THR A 315 -5.11 7.65 -13.57
C THR A 315 -4.63 9.11 -13.62
N ASN A 316 -3.36 9.35 -13.97
CA ASN A 316 -2.84 10.70 -14.15
C ASN A 316 -3.53 11.45 -15.29
N ILE A 317 -3.80 10.76 -16.40
CA ILE A 317 -4.57 11.33 -17.52
C ILE A 317 -5.99 11.71 -17.04
N PHE A 318 -6.67 10.82 -16.32
CA PHE A 318 -8.01 11.08 -15.80
C PHE A 318 -8.08 12.35 -14.95
N TRP A 319 -7.20 12.48 -13.95
CA TRP A 319 -7.18 13.67 -13.09
C TRP A 319 -6.71 14.92 -13.83
N GLY A 320 -5.77 14.76 -14.77
CA GLY A 320 -5.27 15.82 -15.64
C GLY A 320 -6.33 16.38 -16.59
N VAL A 321 -7.35 15.60 -16.97
CA VAL A 321 -8.46 16.05 -17.81
C VAL A 321 -9.63 16.58 -16.97
N THR A 322 -10.04 15.84 -15.95
CA THR A 322 -11.27 16.14 -15.19
C THR A 322 -11.12 17.35 -14.26
N THR A 323 -9.96 17.52 -13.61
CA THR A 323 -9.74 18.63 -12.67
C THR A 323 -9.74 19.99 -13.38
N PRO A 324 -9.04 20.17 -14.51
CA PRO A 324 -9.14 21.42 -15.28
C PRO A 324 -10.57 21.68 -15.80
N ALA A 325 -11.31 20.65 -16.20
CA ALA A 325 -12.70 20.80 -16.62
C ALA A 325 -13.60 21.34 -15.49
N GLN A 326 -13.42 20.83 -14.26
CA GLN A 326 -14.10 21.34 -13.07
C GLN A 326 -13.70 22.80 -12.77
N ALA A 327 -12.42 23.15 -12.88
CA ALA A 327 -11.95 24.52 -12.67
C ALA A 327 -12.57 25.51 -13.68
N ILE A 328 -12.72 25.10 -14.94
CA ILE A 328 -13.38 25.90 -15.98
C ILE A 328 -14.87 26.08 -15.68
N LEU A 329 -15.56 25.04 -15.18
CA LEU A 329 -16.94 25.17 -14.70
C LEU A 329 -17.06 26.16 -13.53
N MET A 330 -16.16 26.10 -12.55
CA MET A 330 -16.10 27.04 -11.43
C MET A 330 -15.92 28.47 -11.91
N LEU A 331 -15.02 28.69 -12.87
CA LEU A 331 -14.80 30.00 -13.47
C LEU A 331 -16.05 30.51 -14.20
N GLY A 332 -16.84 29.60 -14.79
CA GLY A 332 -18.14 29.91 -15.38
C GLY A 332 -19.26 30.17 -14.37
N GLY A 333 -18.99 30.12 -13.06
CA GLY A 333 -19.96 30.34 -11.98
C GLY A 333 -20.77 29.10 -11.60
N PHE A 334 -20.40 27.91 -12.07
CA PHE A 334 -21.04 26.65 -11.69
C PHE A 334 -20.29 26.00 -10.51
N PRO A 335 -20.98 25.32 -9.58
CA PRO A 335 -20.28 24.54 -8.56
C PRO A 335 -19.48 23.39 -9.20
N PRO A 336 -18.35 22.97 -8.62
CA PRO A 336 -17.58 21.85 -9.14
C PRO A 336 -18.39 20.54 -9.04
N PRO A 337 -18.72 19.89 -10.16
CA PRO A 337 -19.54 18.68 -10.16
C PRO A 337 -18.72 17.44 -9.79
N THR A 338 -19.41 16.37 -9.40
CA THR A 338 -18.80 15.04 -9.26
C THR A 338 -18.36 14.50 -10.63
N SER A 339 -17.43 13.54 -10.67
CA SER A 339 -16.99 12.91 -11.93
C SER A 339 -18.16 12.31 -12.74
N LYS A 340 -19.24 11.89 -12.08
CA LYS A 340 -20.46 11.37 -12.73
C LYS A 340 -21.24 12.46 -13.47
N GLU A 341 -21.30 13.66 -12.91
CA GLU A 341 -22.09 14.78 -13.40
C GLU A 341 -21.27 15.74 -14.27
N LEU A 342 -19.94 15.61 -14.24
CA LEU A 342 -18.99 16.50 -14.90
C LEU A 342 -19.30 16.67 -16.38
N VAL A 343 -19.44 15.57 -17.13
CA VAL A 343 -19.69 15.61 -18.58
C VAL A 343 -20.97 16.40 -18.90
N ASN A 344 -22.06 16.11 -18.19
CA ASN A 344 -23.35 16.77 -18.41
C ASN A 344 -23.32 18.25 -18.03
N SER A 345 -22.67 18.59 -16.92
CA SER A 345 -22.52 19.97 -16.46
C SER A 345 -21.67 20.78 -17.43
N PHE A 346 -20.55 20.21 -17.88
CA PHE A 346 -19.64 20.82 -18.85
C PHE A 346 -20.32 21.02 -20.21
N ARG A 347 -21.11 20.05 -20.66
CA ARG A 347 -21.92 20.15 -21.89
C ARG A 347 -22.91 21.31 -21.82
N LYS A 348 -23.71 21.38 -20.76
CA LYS A 348 -24.70 22.46 -20.56
C LYS A 348 -24.06 23.83 -20.48
N ALA A 349 -22.93 23.94 -19.77
CA ALA A 349 -22.25 25.22 -19.58
C ALA A 349 -21.59 25.75 -20.87
N PHE A 350 -20.94 24.88 -21.66
CA PHE A 350 -20.03 25.32 -22.72
C PHE A 350 -20.36 24.81 -24.12
N LEU A 351 -20.95 23.62 -24.27
CA LEU A 351 -21.31 23.11 -25.59
C LEU A 351 -22.62 23.74 -26.08
N ASP A 352 -23.64 23.75 -25.22
CA ASP A 352 -24.97 24.28 -25.57
C ASP A 352 -24.92 25.79 -25.82
N THR A 353 -23.98 26.48 -25.16
CA THR A 353 -23.67 27.91 -25.35
C THR A 353 -22.68 28.17 -26.50
N LYS A 354 -22.25 27.11 -27.21
CA LYS A 354 -21.30 27.14 -28.33
C LYS A 354 -19.93 27.76 -27.99
N MET A 355 -19.50 27.67 -26.73
CA MET A 355 -18.17 28.11 -26.30
C MET A 355 -17.10 27.03 -26.51
N ILE A 356 -17.47 25.77 -26.64
CA ILE A 356 -16.52 24.68 -26.92
C ILE A 356 -17.04 23.75 -28.00
N GLU A 357 -16.12 23.16 -28.74
CA GLU A 357 -16.39 22.18 -29.79
C GLU A 357 -16.76 20.82 -29.20
N LYS A 358 -17.67 20.13 -29.89
CA LYS A 358 -18.19 18.83 -29.46
C LYS A 358 -17.07 17.79 -29.20
N LYS A 359 -16.01 17.78 -30.02
CA LYS A 359 -14.89 16.83 -29.90
C LYS A 359 -14.24 16.81 -28.50
N TYR A 360 -14.19 17.96 -27.83
CA TYR A 360 -13.58 18.07 -26.50
C TYR A 360 -14.50 17.55 -25.39
N VAL A 361 -15.82 17.67 -25.58
CA VAL A 361 -16.82 17.08 -24.67
C VAL A 361 -16.87 15.57 -24.85
N ASP A 362 -16.84 15.09 -26.09
CA ASP A 362 -16.79 13.66 -26.41
C ASP A 362 -15.51 13.01 -25.82
N PHE A 363 -14.37 13.70 -25.87
CA PHE A 363 -13.14 13.26 -25.23
C PHE A 363 -13.25 13.19 -23.70
N LEU A 364 -13.80 14.23 -23.05
CA LEU A 364 -14.06 14.22 -21.61
C LEU A 364 -14.98 13.05 -21.21
N GLU A 365 -16.01 12.77 -22.01
CA GLU A 365 -16.93 11.64 -21.81
C GLU A 365 -16.22 10.29 -21.91
N LYS A 366 -15.35 10.12 -22.92
CA LYS A 366 -14.49 8.93 -23.08
C LYS A 366 -13.65 8.69 -21.83
N ILE A 367 -12.94 9.70 -21.33
CA ILE A 367 -12.10 9.60 -20.13
C ILE A 367 -12.90 9.21 -18.88
N VAL A 368 -14.03 9.87 -18.63
CA VAL A 368 -14.90 9.57 -17.47
C VAL A 368 -15.49 8.15 -17.55
N LYS A 369 -15.84 7.70 -18.75
CA LYS A 369 -16.35 6.34 -18.97
C LYS A 369 -15.26 5.30 -18.70
N THR A 370 -14.07 5.48 -19.27
CA THR A 370 -12.93 4.56 -19.06
C THR A 370 -12.55 4.49 -17.59
N TRP A 371 -12.62 5.60 -16.84
CA TRP A 371 -12.41 5.58 -15.38
C TRP A 371 -13.44 4.74 -14.64
N LYS A 372 -14.73 4.86 -14.97
CA LYS A 372 -15.77 4.01 -14.36
C LYS A 372 -15.57 2.53 -14.69
N ASP A 373 -15.20 2.22 -15.94
CA ASP A 373 -14.94 0.84 -16.34
C ASP A 373 -13.69 0.28 -15.66
N TYR A 374 -12.70 1.12 -15.34
CA TYR A 374 -11.56 0.77 -14.49
C TYR A 374 -11.96 0.56 -13.02
N GLU A 375 -12.71 1.47 -12.40
CA GLU A 375 -13.20 1.34 -11.01
C GLU A 375 -14.06 0.09 -10.80
N HIS A 376 -14.81 -0.32 -11.84
CA HIS A 376 -15.63 -1.53 -11.83
C HIS A 376 -14.89 -2.80 -12.30
N GLU A 377 -13.55 -2.74 -12.42
CA GLU A 377 -12.68 -3.84 -12.85
C GLU A 377 -13.06 -4.47 -14.22
N ARG A 378 -13.79 -3.74 -15.06
CA ARG A 378 -14.18 -4.18 -16.41
C ARG A 378 -13.00 -4.07 -17.38
N ILE A 379 -12.12 -3.10 -17.14
CA ILE A 379 -10.86 -2.95 -17.86
C ILE A 379 -9.73 -3.40 -16.95
N LYS A 380 -9.00 -4.42 -17.39
CA LYS A 380 -7.85 -4.97 -16.66
C LYS A 380 -6.52 -4.62 -17.30
N GLU A 381 -6.54 -4.23 -18.57
CA GLU A 381 -5.35 -3.91 -19.35
C GLU A 381 -5.66 -2.78 -20.33
N VAL A 382 -4.67 -1.92 -20.55
CA VAL A 382 -4.70 -0.87 -21.59
C VAL A 382 -3.42 -1.00 -22.41
N SER A 383 -3.53 -0.81 -23.72
CA SER A 383 -2.35 -0.89 -24.59
C SER A 383 -1.51 0.39 -24.49
N GLY A 384 -0.19 0.28 -24.64
CA GLY A 384 0.70 1.46 -24.69
C GLY A 384 0.30 2.43 -25.82
N LYS A 385 -0.12 1.90 -26.98
CA LYS A 385 -0.63 2.71 -28.10
C LYS A 385 -1.85 3.54 -27.72
N GLU A 386 -2.78 2.96 -26.95
CA GLU A 386 -3.96 3.67 -26.48
C GLU A 386 -3.59 4.76 -25.48
N ILE A 387 -2.65 4.50 -24.57
CA ILE A 387 -2.11 5.51 -23.65
C ILE A 387 -1.46 6.67 -24.41
N ASP A 388 -0.62 6.41 -25.40
CA ASP A 388 0.02 7.46 -26.21
C ASP A 388 -1.03 8.34 -26.93
N GLN A 389 -2.09 7.71 -27.46
CA GLN A 389 -3.20 8.43 -28.06
C GLN A 389 -3.93 9.31 -27.03
N LEU A 390 -4.22 8.78 -25.84
CA LEU A 390 -4.89 9.54 -24.78
C LEU A 390 -4.04 10.72 -24.30
N LEU A 391 -2.71 10.58 -24.23
CA LEU A 391 -1.80 11.67 -23.89
C LEU A 391 -1.86 12.79 -24.93
N ALA A 392 -1.82 12.45 -26.23
CA ALA A 392 -1.92 13.43 -27.30
C ALA A 392 -3.28 14.16 -27.30
N GLU A 393 -4.38 13.42 -27.12
CA GLU A 393 -5.73 14.00 -26.99
C GLU A 393 -5.85 14.90 -25.74
N THR A 394 -5.19 14.52 -24.63
CA THR A 394 -5.12 15.33 -23.40
C THR A 394 -4.39 16.65 -23.63
N GLU A 395 -3.28 16.63 -24.36
CA GLU A 395 -2.53 17.85 -24.67
C GLU A 395 -3.35 18.83 -25.51
N ASP A 396 -4.05 18.34 -26.55
CA ASP A 396 -4.98 19.16 -27.36
C ASP A 396 -6.11 19.72 -26.49
N TYR A 397 -6.71 18.89 -25.63
CA TYR A 397 -7.78 19.30 -24.73
C TYR A 397 -7.34 20.41 -23.76
N LEU A 398 -6.17 20.27 -23.14
CA LEU A 398 -5.64 21.28 -22.21
C LEU A 398 -5.29 22.60 -22.91
N LYS A 399 -4.81 22.55 -24.16
CA LYS A 399 -4.59 23.77 -24.96
C LYS A 399 -5.91 24.49 -25.19
N ARG A 400 -6.96 23.79 -25.60
CA ARG A 400 -8.29 24.39 -25.78
C ARG A 400 -8.87 24.94 -24.48
N LEU A 401 -8.75 24.24 -23.36
CA LEU A 401 -9.27 24.75 -22.07
C LEU A 401 -8.60 26.07 -21.66
N LYS A 402 -7.32 26.28 -21.98
CA LYS A 402 -6.65 27.56 -21.72
C LYS A 402 -7.23 28.71 -22.56
N GLU A 403 -7.68 28.42 -23.77
CA GLU A 403 -8.36 29.41 -24.61
C GLU A 403 -9.77 29.69 -24.10
N LEU A 404 -10.54 28.64 -23.82
CA LEU A 404 -11.88 28.74 -23.23
C LEU A 404 -11.86 29.54 -21.93
N ARG A 405 -10.83 29.34 -21.09
CA ARG A 405 -10.59 30.15 -19.89
C ARG A 405 -10.57 31.64 -20.19
N LYS A 406 -9.80 32.06 -21.21
CA LYS A 406 -9.70 33.48 -21.60
C LYS A 406 -11.05 34.01 -22.08
N GLU A 407 -11.75 33.23 -22.90
CA GLU A 407 -13.09 33.61 -23.39
C GLU A 407 -14.10 33.82 -22.24
N ILE A 408 -14.04 32.98 -21.20
CA ILE A 408 -14.91 33.12 -20.01
C ILE A 408 -14.51 34.35 -19.19
N GLU A 409 -13.21 34.54 -18.92
CA GLU A 409 -12.70 35.70 -18.18
C GLU A 409 -13.09 37.02 -18.87
N GLU A 410 -12.95 37.10 -20.19
CA GLU A 410 -13.34 38.27 -20.98
C GLU A 410 -14.84 38.56 -20.91
N LYS A 411 -15.70 37.53 -21.02
CA LYS A 411 -17.16 37.68 -20.88
C LYS A 411 -17.57 38.14 -19.48
N ALA A 412 -16.95 37.59 -18.44
CA ALA A 412 -17.22 37.98 -17.05
C ALA A 412 -16.81 39.43 -16.78
N GLN A 413 -15.64 39.83 -17.29
CA GLN A 413 -15.14 41.20 -17.21
C GLN A 413 -16.05 42.18 -17.94
N GLN A 414 -16.49 41.83 -19.15
CA GLN A 414 -17.42 42.66 -19.92
C GLN A 414 -18.74 42.85 -19.14
N LYS A 415 -19.33 41.79 -18.61
CA LYS A 415 -20.56 41.88 -17.81
C LYS A 415 -20.38 42.80 -16.59
N THR A 416 -19.24 42.69 -15.92
CA THR A 416 -18.92 43.50 -14.73
C THR A 416 -18.80 44.99 -15.08
N ILE A 417 -18.09 45.33 -16.15
CA ILE A 417 -17.95 46.73 -16.61
C ILE A 417 -19.29 47.29 -17.06
N ASP A 418 -20.12 46.48 -17.72
CA ASP A 418 -21.43 46.87 -18.21
C ASP A 418 -22.37 47.21 -17.06
N GLN A 419 -22.33 46.42 -16.00
CA GLN A 419 -23.07 46.66 -14.76
C GLN A 419 -22.58 47.94 -14.07
N ILE A 420 -21.28 48.06 -13.81
CA ILE A 420 -20.69 49.26 -13.18
C ILE A 420 -21.04 50.54 -13.95
N TYR A 421 -20.91 50.50 -15.27
CA TYR A 421 -21.25 51.62 -16.14
C TYR A 421 -22.73 51.96 -16.05
N GLY A 422 -23.61 50.95 -16.01
CA GLY A 422 -25.05 51.11 -15.82
C GLY A 422 -25.38 51.78 -14.49
N ASP A 423 -24.89 51.22 -13.39
CA ASP A 423 -25.16 51.67 -12.01
C ASP A 423 -24.72 53.14 -11.82
N ILE A 424 -23.50 53.49 -12.25
CA ILE A 424 -23.01 54.87 -12.18
C ILE A 424 -23.85 55.80 -13.06
N THR A 425 -24.22 55.37 -14.26
CA THR A 425 -25.03 56.19 -15.18
C THR A 425 -26.42 56.46 -14.59
N GLU A 426 -27.04 55.47 -13.96
CA GLU A 426 -28.34 55.60 -13.30
C GLU A 426 -28.27 56.55 -12.11
N LEU A 427 -27.28 56.38 -11.23
CA LEU A 427 -27.05 57.28 -10.09
C LEU A 427 -26.82 58.73 -10.55
N LEU A 428 -26.04 58.94 -11.61
CA LEU A 428 -25.82 60.28 -12.17
C LEU A 428 -27.11 60.87 -12.77
N LYS A 429 -27.93 60.07 -13.43
CA LYS A 429 -29.24 60.51 -13.95
C LYS A 429 -30.20 60.90 -12.82
N ASN A 430 -30.17 60.21 -11.69
CA ASN A 430 -30.97 60.58 -10.51
C ASN A 430 -30.54 61.93 -9.91
N ILE A 431 -29.25 62.29 -10.04
CA ILE A 431 -28.71 63.55 -9.53
C ILE A 431 -28.92 64.71 -10.52
N LEU A 432 -28.68 64.49 -11.82
CA LEU A 432 -28.56 65.52 -12.87
C LEU A 432 -29.72 65.52 -13.89
N GLY A 433 -30.64 64.58 -13.80
CA GLY A 433 -31.70 64.36 -14.78
C GLY A 433 -31.25 63.49 -15.95
N ASN A 434 -32.21 63.08 -16.78
CA ASN A 434 -31.97 62.16 -17.90
C ASN A 434 -31.26 62.87 -19.08
N LYS A 435 -29.93 62.71 -19.17
CA LYS A 435 -29.07 63.34 -20.19
C LYS A 435 -28.10 62.33 -20.81
N SER A 436 -27.43 62.70 -21.90
CA SER A 436 -26.35 61.90 -22.48
C SER A 436 -25.15 61.81 -21.54
N VAL A 437 -24.40 60.72 -21.60
CA VAL A 437 -23.27 60.47 -20.67
C VAL A 437 -22.19 61.54 -20.79
N GLU A 438 -21.91 62.03 -22.00
CA GLU A 438 -20.98 63.15 -22.19
C GLU A 438 -21.45 64.43 -21.49
N LYS A 439 -22.76 64.73 -21.51
CA LYS A 439 -23.33 65.88 -20.79
C LYS A 439 -23.34 65.66 -19.28
N LEU A 440 -23.66 64.45 -18.82
CA LEU A 440 -23.62 64.09 -17.40
C LEU A 440 -22.22 64.31 -16.81
N ILE A 441 -21.16 63.91 -17.52
CA ILE A 441 -19.77 64.13 -17.07
C ILE A 441 -19.46 65.63 -16.96
N GLN A 442 -19.81 66.43 -17.98
CA GLN A 442 -19.54 67.87 -17.98
C GLN A 442 -20.27 68.61 -16.86
N GLU A 443 -21.54 68.27 -16.63
CA GLU A 443 -22.34 68.87 -15.55
C GLU A 443 -21.90 68.38 -14.17
N PHE A 444 -21.55 67.09 -14.02
CA PHE A 444 -20.98 66.57 -12.78
C PHE A 444 -19.68 67.32 -12.41
N GLU A 445 -18.80 67.55 -13.39
CA GLU A 445 -17.59 68.33 -13.21
C GLU A 445 -17.91 69.78 -12.78
N LYS A 446 -18.85 70.45 -13.45
CA LYS A 446 -19.19 71.85 -13.20
C LYS A 446 -19.94 72.09 -11.89
N GLU A 447 -20.97 71.30 -11.62
CA GLU A 447 -21.96 71.57 -10.57
C GLU A 447 -21.67 70.82 -9.26
N TYR A 448 -20.86 69.76 -9.31
CA TYR A 448 -20.61 68.89 -8.16
C TYR A 448 -19.13 68.82 -7.80
N VAL A 449 -18.22 68.75 -8.77
CA VAL A 449 -16.77 68.73 -8.47
C VAL A 449 -16.21 70.12 -8.22
N LYS A 450 -16.46 71.09 -9.12
CA LYS A 450 -15.98 72.49 -8.93
C LYS A 450 -16.65 73.20 -7.75
N LYS A 451 -17.82 72.73 -7.31
CA LYS A 451 -18.51 73.22 -6.10
C LYS A 451 -18.14 72.42 -4.84
N SER A 452 -17.08 71.61 -4.90
CA SER A 452 -16.55 70.80 -3.80
C SER A 452 -17.54 69.83 -3.13
N LYS A 453 -18.59 69.40 -3.84
CA LYS A 453 -19.50 68.35 -3.38
C LYS A 453 -18.92 66.95 -3.63
N PHE A 454 -18.06 66.82 -4.64
CA PHE A 454 -17.28 65.63 -4.96
C PHE A 454 -15.84 66.01 -5.30
N THR A 455 -14.91 65.07 -5.17
CA THR A 455 -13.47 65.31 -5.42
C THR A 455 -13.08 65.09 -6.89
N ASN A 456 -11.91 65.61 -7.31
CA ASN A 456 -11.34 65.31 -8.63
C ASN A 456 -11.06 63.82 -8.86
N GLN A 457 -10.88 63.04 -7.79
CA GLN A 457 -10.75 61.59 -7.88
C GLN A 457 -12.03 60.96 -8.43
N HIS A 458 -13.21 61.37 -7.95
CA HIS A 458 -14.50 60.88 -8.46
C HIS A 458 -14.67 61.13 -9.96
N LEU A 459 -14.28 62.32 -10.42
CA LEU A 459 -14.33 62.66 -11.84
C LEU A 459 -13.39 61.79 -12.68
N ARG A 460 -12.19 61.49 -12.17
CA ARG A 460 -11.25 60.59 -12.82
C ARG A 460 -11.82 59.18 -12.92
N ILE A 461 -12.36 58.65 -11.82
CA ILE A 461 -12.99 57.32 -11.77
C ILE A 461 -14.12 57.23 -12.81
N LEU A 462 -15.00 58.23 -12.87
CA LEU A 462 -16.08 58.29 -13.85
C LEU A 462 -15.56 58.27 -15.30
N LYS A 463 -14.53 59.07 -15.60
CA LYS A 463 -13.91 59.11 -16.93
C LYS A 463 -13.24 57.77 -17.28
N ASP A 464 -12.58 57.13 -16.30
CA ASP A 464 -11.92 55.84 -16.47
C ASP A 464 -12.94 54.71 -16.73
N VAL A 465 -14.05 54.64 -16.00
CA VAL A 465 -15.15 53.68 -16.26
C VAL A 465 -15.71 53.82 -17.69
N VAL A 466 -16.00 55.05 -18.11
CA VAL A 466 -16.55 55.33 -19.45
C VAL A 466 -15.55 54.97 -20.54
N LYS A 467 -14.26 55.26 -20.31
CA LYS A 467 -13.17 54.90 -21.21
C LYS A 467 -13.03 53.38 -21.32
N SER A 468 -13.00 52.66 -20.20
CA SER A 468 -12.91 51.20 -20.18
C SER A 468 -14.08 50.54 -20.91
N LYS A 469 -15.32 51.02 -20.75
CA LYS A 469 -16.47 50.53 -21.52
C LYS A 469 -16.31 50.73 -23.03
N LYS A 470 -15.72 51.87 -23.45
CA LYS A 470 -15.44 52.16 -24.87
C LYS A 470 -14.30 51.30 -25.43
N GLU A 471 -13.25 51.06 -24.63
CA GLU A 471 -12.11 50.21 -25.00
C GLU A 471 -12.52 48.74 -25.13
N PHE A 472 -13.38 48.25 -24.22
CA PHE A 472 -13.99 46.92 -24.30
C PHE A 472 -14.79 46.69 -25.58
N LYS A 473 -15.61 47.67 -25.98
CA LYS A 473 -16.35 47.61 -27.25
C LYS A 473 -15.44 47.53 -28.49
N LYS A 474 -14.17 47.94 -28.36
CA LYS A 474 -13.15 47.91 -29.43
C LYS A 474 -12.21 46.70 -29.32
N GLY A 475 -12.49 45.74 -28.43
CA GLY A 475 -11.64 44.56 -28.23
C GLY A 475 -10.29 44.85 -27.56
N LYS A 476 -10.11 46.03 -26.95
CA LYS A 476 -8.90 46.39 -26.19
C LYS A 476 -9.19 46.22 -24.70
N SER A 477 -8.78 45.08 -24.16
CA SER A 477 -9.05 44.67 -22.78
C SER A 477 -7.74 44.23 -22.12
N GLU A 478 -7.41 44.81 -20.97
CA GLU A 478 -6.32 44.33 -20.09
C GLU A 478 -6.90 44.00 -18.72
N SER A 479 -6.81 42.74 -18.32
CA SER A 479 -7.37 42.21 -17.06
C SER A 479 -7.05 43.07 -15.83
N HIS A 480 -5.78 43.49 -15.68
CA HIS A 480 -5.34 44.32 -14.54
C HIS A 480 -5.97 45.72 -14.50
N LYS A 481 -6.31 46.31 -15.65
CA LYS A 481 -6.95 47.63 -15.70
C LYS A 481 -8.40 47.55 -15.21
N ILE A 482 -9.07 46.44 -15.44
CA ILE A 482 -10.50 46.26 -15.15
C ILE A 482 -10.74 46.06 -13.66
N ASP A 483 -9.91 45.25 -13.02
CA ASP A 483 -9.97 45.05 -11.57
C ASP A 483 -9.73 46.36 -10.81
N ARG A 484 -8.83 47.20 -11.33
CA ARG A 484 -8.62 48.56 -10.80
C ARG A 484 -9.88 49.41 -10.99
N VAL A 485 -10.41 49.45 -12.21
CA VAL A 485 -11.63 50.23 -12.53
C VAL A 485 -12.81 49.79 -11.68
N ARG A 486 -12.96 48.49 -11.41
CA ARG A 486 -13.98 47.95 -10.50
C ARG A 486 -13.81 48.48 -9.08
N LYS A 487 -12.63 48.30 -8.48
CA LYS A 487 -12.35 48.77 -7.11
C LYS A 487 -12.54 50.27 -6.95
N ASP A 488 -12.10 51.02 -7.95
CA ASP A 488 -12.25 52.47 -7.98
C ASP A 488 -13.73 52.87 -8.15
N ALA A 489 -14.47 52.17 -9.02
CA ALA A 489 -15.89 52.42 -9.23
C ALA A 489 -16.74 52.18 -7.99
N ASP A 490 -16.40 51.20 -7.15
CA ASP A 490 -17.10 50.94 -5.88
C ASP A 490 -17.08 52.17 -4.95
N ILE A 491 -15.98 52.94 -4.94
CA ILE A 491 -15.86 54.21 -4.19
C ILE A 491 -16.88 55.22 -4.73
N LEU A 492 -16.90 55.40 -6.06
CA LEU A 492 -17.79 56.36 -6.70
C LEU A 492 -19.27 55.97 -6.53
N ILE A 493 -19.61 54.69 -6.68
CA ILE A 493 -20.97 54.18 -6.50
C ILE A 493 -21.44 54.42 -5.07
N LYS A 494 -20.61 54.11 -4.07
CA LYS A 494 -20.93 54.34 -2.66
C LYS A 494 -21.23 55.81 -2.37
N ASP A 495 -20.34 56.71 -2.80
CA ASP A 495 -20.46 58.13 -2.49
C ASP A 495 -21.61 58.79 -3.27
N LEU A 496 -21.86 58.37 -4.52
CA LEU A 496 -23.04 58.79 -5.28
C LEU A 496 -24.34 58.30 -4.62
N THR A 497 -24.37 57.05 -4.15
CA THR A 497 -25.54 56.47 -3.48
C THR A 497 -25.84 57.21 -2.17
N GLU A 498 -24.83 57.45 -1.35
CA GLU A 498 -24.97 58.24 -0.12
C GLU A 498 -25.46 59.66 -0.42
N PHE A 499 -24.93 60.29 -1.47
CA PHE A 499 -25.36 61.62 -1.89
C PHE A 499 -26.83 61.64 -2.31
N VAL A 500 -27.28 60.66 -3.11
CA VAL A 500 -28.70 60.52 -3.49
C VAL A 500 -29.57 60.37 -2.25
N GLN A 501 -29.23 59.44 -1.35
CA GLN A 501 -29.98 59.20 -0.12
C GLN A 501 -30.06 60.43 0.79
N ARG A 502 -28.96 61.16 0.96
CA ARG A 502 -28.95 62.42 1.74
C ARG A 502 -29.85 63.48 1.10
N LYS A 503 -29.83 63.61 -0.23
CA LYS A 503 -30.71 64.54 -0.97
C LYS A 503 -32.19 64.19 -0.74
N GLU A 504 -32.52 62.91 -0.68
CA GLU A 504 -33.87 62.43 -0.40
C GLU A 504 -34.29 62.67 1.06
N LEU A 505 -33.41 62.41 2.04
CA LEU A 505 -33.68 62.67 3.45
C LEU A 505 -33.89 64.16 3.75
N ILE A 506 -33.12 65.05 3.11
CA ILE A 506 -33.31 66.50 3.26
C ILE A 506 -34.70 66.92 2.78
N ALA A 507 -35.15 66.39 1.64
CA ALA A 507 -36.50 66.68 1.13
C ALA A 507 -37.60 66.17 2.08
N LEU A 508 -37.40 65.00 2.70
CA LEU A 508 -38.33 64.45 3.69
C LEU A 508 -38.40 65.29 4.97
N ASN A 509 -37.25 65.74 5.49
CA ASN A 509 -37.18 66.49 6.74
C ASN A 509 -37.73 67.92 6.62
N LYS A 510 -37.61 68.57 5.45
CA LYS A 510 -38.08 69.95 5.24
C LYS A 510 -39.59 70.13 5.51
N GLY A 511 -40.39 69.10 5.31
CA GLY A 511 -41.85 69.15 5.49
C GLY A 511 -42.36 68.50 6.78
N LYS A 512 -41.47 67.95 7.60
CA LYS A 512 -41.86 67.22 8.81
C LYS A 512 -42.21 68.20 9.93
N MET A 513 -43.35 67.95 10.59
CA MET A 513 -43.75 68.62 11.82
C MET A 513 -44.33 67.59 12.79
N VAL A 514 -44.33 67.89 14.09
CA VAL A 514 -44.90 67.04 15.12
C VAL A 514 -45.91 67.82 15.93
N LEU A 515 -47.16 67.32 16.00
CA LEU A 515 -48.16 67.88 16.90
C LEU A 515 -48.03 67.23 18.28
N LYS A 516 -47.88 68.03 19.32
CA LYS A 516 -47.91 67.58 20.71
C LYS A 516 -49.28 67.89 21.31
N THR A 517 -50.10 66.86 21.48
CA THR A 517 -51.35 66.93 22.24
C THR A 517 -51.09 66.57 23.71
N LYS A 518 -52.12 66.63 24.57
CA LYS A 518 -51.99 66.19 25.98
C LYS A 518 -51.60 64.72 26.11
N ASP A 519 -52.06 63.88 25.19
CA ASP A 519 -52.01 62.41 25.33
C ASP A 519 -51.01 61.74 24.38
N LYS A 520 -50.65 62.37 23.26
CA LYS A 520 -49.74 61.78 22.25
C LYS A 520 -49.01 62.82 21.39
N LYS A 521 -47.89 62.39 20.80
CA LYS A 521 -47.21 63.07 19.69
C LYS A 521 -47.67 62.47 18.37
N ILE A 522 -47.98 63.31 17.40
CA ILE A 522 -48.44 62.90 16.07
C ILE A 522 -47.46 63.43 15.04
N GLU A 523 -46.85 62.54 14.25
CA GLU A 523 -45.95 62.96 13.18
C GLU A 523 -46.76 63.35 11.94
N ILE A 524 -46.36 64.46 11.32
CA ILE A 524 -47.00 65.00 10.14
C ILE A 524 -45.93 65.34 9.10
N ILE A 525 -46.18 65.00 7.85
CA ILE A 525 -45.34 65.35 6.72
C ILE A 525 -46.16 66.20 5.75
N ASN A 526 -45.64 67.38 5.43
CA ASN A 526 -46.20 68.27 4.42
C ASN A 526 -45.37 68.16 3.13
N ALA A 527 -46.02 67.86 2.02
CA ALA A 527 -45.37 67.71 0.72
C ALA A 527 -46.33 68.09 -0.42
N ASP A 528 -45.85 68.92 -1.35
CA ASP A 528 -46.59 69.41 -2.53
C ASP A 528 -47.94 70.05 -2.17
N GLY A 529 -47.97 70.85 -1.10
CA GLY A 529 -49.18 71.49 -0.60
C GLY A 529 -50.19 70.52 0.04
N LYS A 530 -49.83 69.25 0.25
CA LYS A 530 -50.64 68.25 0.95
C LYS A 530 -50.06 67.92 2.32
N THR A 531 -50.93 67.56 3.25
CA THR A 531 -50.54 67.21 4.62
C THR A 531 -50.92 65.77 4.93
N PHE A 532 -49.94 64.99 5.39
CA PHE A 532 -50.09 63.58 5.74
C PHE A 532 -49.77 63.35 7.22
N ILE A 533 -50.62 62.60 7.92
CA ILE A 533 -50.50 62.26 9.34
C ILE A 533 -50.12 60.79 9.48
N PHE A 534 -49.23 60.50 10.42
CA PHE A 534 -48.86 59.13 10.82
C PHE A 534 -49.43 58.81 12.19
N GLU A 535 -50.35 57.85 12.24
CA GLU A 535 -50.88 57.27 13.48
C GLU A 535 -50.59 55.77 13.51
N GLY A 536 -49.47 55.38 14.12
CA GLY A 536 -48.99 54.00 14.10
C GLY A 536 -48.63 53.58 12.67
N ASN A 537 -49.29 52.53 12.15
CA ASN A 537 -49.07 52.02 10.79
C ASN A 537 -50.01 52.63 9.73
N LEU A 538 -50.89 53.56 10.12
CA LEU A 538 -51.86 54.18 9.21
C LEU A 538 -51.36 55.54 8.75
N ILE A 539 -51.42 55.76 7.43
CA ILE A 539 -51.18 57.07 6.81
C ILE A 539 -52.54 57.69 6.56
N LYS A 540 -52.74 58.92 7.02
CA LYS A 540 -53.94 59.71 6.78
C LYS A 540 -53.57 60.98 6.05
N LYS A 541 -54.49 61.55 5.27
CA LYS A 541 -54.34 62.87 4.64
C LYS A 541 -55.30 63.87 5.27
N VAL A 542 -54.92 65.15 5.24
CA VAL A 542 -55.74 66.25 5.74
C VAL A 542 -56.20 67.11 4.58
N GLU A 543 -57.51 67.09 4.32
CA GLU A 543 -58.18 67.99 3.38
C GLU A 543 -59.25 68.78 4.17
N GLU A 544 -60.55 68.65 3.84
CA GLU A 544 -61.64 69.23 4.63
C GLU A 544 -61.88 68.48 5.95
N LYS A 545 -61.48 67.21 6.00
CA LYS A 545 -61.48 66.31 7.16
C LYS A 545 -60.25 65.38 7.08
N VAL A 546 -59.99 64.64 8.15
CA VAL A 546 -58.93 63.62 8.14
C VAL A 546 -59.45 62.35 7.48
N GLU A 547 -58.79 61.91 6.41
CA GLU A 547 -59.16 60.71 5.63
C GLU A 547 -57.99 59.73 5.54
N GLU A 548 -58.26 58.46 5.23
CA GLU A 548 -57.20 57.50 4.96
C GLU A 548 -56.43 57.85 3.68
N SER A 549 -55.14 57.57 3.68
CA SER A 549 -54.22 57.79 2.57
C SER A 549 -53.31 56.58 2.41
N SER A 550 -52.65 56.47 1.26
CA SER A 550 -51.68 55.40 1.00
C SER A 550 -50.23 55.89 1.01
N LEU A 551 -49.31 54.94 1.13
CA LEU A 551 -47.87 55.20 0.98
C LEU A 551 -47.54 55.70 -0.44
N GLU A 552 -48.22 55.19 -1.47
CA GLU A 552 -48.04 55.65 -2.85
C GLU A 552 -48.43 57.12 -3.06
N GLU A 553 -49.49 57.59 -2.38
CA GLU A 553 -49.90 59.00 -2.47
C GLU A 553 -48.89 59.94 -1.82
N LEU A 554 -48.34 59.53 -0.67
CA LEU A 554 -47.26 60.25 0.01
C LEU A 554 -45.98 60.29 -0.86
N GLU A 555 -45.58 59.16 -1.46
CA GLU A 555 -44.40 59.10 -2.32
C GLU A 555 -44.52 60.02 -3.53
N LYS A 556 -45.70 60.06 -4.17
CA LYS A 556 -45.97 60.99 -5.28
C LYS A 556 -45.88 62.46 -4.84
N ALA A 557 -46.38 62.79 -3.65
CA ALA A 557 -46.30 64.15 -3.12
C ALA A 557 -44.85 64.54 -2.79
N LEU A 558 -44.08 63.64 -2.16
CA LEU A 558 -42.66 63.85 -1.86
C LEU A 558 -41.82 64.02 -3.14
N LEU A 559 -42.11 63.24 -4.19
CA LEU A 559 -41.42 63.37 -5.49
C LEU A 559 -41.63 64.74 -6.13
N LYS A 560 -42.84 65.29 -6.07
CA LYS A 560 -43.12 66.65 -6.57
C LYS A 560 -42.54 67.74 -5.67
N GLN A 561 -42.57 67.54 -4.36
CA GLN A 561 -41.97 68.45 -3.39
C GLN A 561 -40.44 68.57 -3.56
N LYS A 562 -39.75 67.51 -4.03
CA LYS A 562 -38.31 67.56 -4.36
C LYS A 562 -37.94 68.64 -5.39
N GLU A 563 -38.90 69.08 -6.22
CA GLU A 563 -38.69 70.13 -7.23
C GLU A 563 -38.91 71.55 -6.68
N LYS A 564 -39.42 71.69 -5.44
CA LYS A 564 -39.73 72.97 -4.78
C LYS A 564 -38.83 73.20 -3.57
N ASP A 565 -38.30 74.42 -3.42
CA ASP A 565 -37.40 74.74 -2.30
C ASP A 565 -38.12 74.95 -0.97
N GLU A 566 -39.37 75.42 -1.03
CA GLU A 566 -40.23 75.76 0.11
C GLU A 566 -41.35 74.73 0.28
N VAL A 567 -41.71 74.45 1.54
CA VAL A 567 -42.87 73.61 1.87
C VAL A 567 -44.00 74.54 2.28
N GLU A 568 -45.04 74.59 1.47
CA GLU A 568 -46.25 75.37 1.76
C GLU A 568 -47.22 74.53 2.58
N ILE A 569 -47.82 75.15 3.59
CA ILE A 569 -48.82 74.54 4.47
C ILE A 569 -50.06 75.44 4.43
N ASP A 570 -51.20 74.90 4.00
CA ASP A 570 -52.48 75.65 4.02
C ASP A 570 -52.92 75.90 5.47
N PRO A 571 -53.10 77.16 5.93
CA PRO A 571 -53.51 77.46 7.30
C PRO A 571 -54.80 76.74 7.75
N LYS A 572 -55.71 76.42 6.81
CA LYS A 572 -56.96 75.71 7.10
C LYS A 572 -56.73 74.32 7.70
N ILE A 573 -55.62 73.67 7.39
CA ILE A 573 -55.33 72.35 7.96
C ILE A 573 -55.27 72.39 9.48
N PHE A 574 -54.80 73.49 10.07
CA PHE A 574 -54.66 73.60 11.52
C PHE A 574 -56.03 73.69 12.20
N GLU A 575 -57.04 74.23 11.52
CA GLU A 575 -58.43 74.20 12.01
C GLU A 575 -59.00 72.79 12.00
N VAL A 576 -58.76 72.04 10.93
CA VAL A 576 -59.18 70.63 10.79
C VAL A 576 -58.48 69.77 11.84
N LEU A 577 -57.17 69.91 11.99
CA LEU A 577 -56.37 69.23 13.01
C LEU A 577 -56.85 69.58 14.43
N LYS A 578 -57.28 70.82 14.68
CA LYS A 578 -57.74 71.27 16.00
C LYS A 578 -59.14 70.75 16.33
N LYS A 579 -60.00 70.56 15.33
CA LYS A 579 -61.28 69.87 15.48
C LYS A 579 -61.08 68.39 15.80
N GLU A 580 -60.14 67.74 15.11
CA GLU A 580 -59.89 66.30 15.26
C GLU A 580 -59.14 65.95 16.56
N TYR A 581 -58.09 66.70 16.89
CA TYR A 581 -57.14 66.36 17.96
C TYR A 581 -57.14 67.34 19.15
N GLY A 582 -58.01 68.35 19.13
CA GLY A 582 -58.11 69.35 20.20
C GLY A 582 -56.96 70.37 20.19
N LYS A 583 -56.65 70.95 21.37
CA LYS A 583 -55.52 71.89 21.50
C LYS A 583 -54.19 71.14 21.45
N PHE A 584 -53.28 71.60 20.61
CA PHE A 584 -51.93 71.06 20.44
C PHE A 584 -50.89 72.16 20.30
N ASP A 585 -49.64 71.81 20.56
CA ASP A 585 -48.47 72.60 20.19
C ASP A 585 -47.83 72.02 18.91
N VAL A 586 -47.34 72.88 18.02
CA VAL A 586 -46.59 72.45 16.81
C VAL A 586 -45.10 72.48 17.12
N LEU A 587 -44.42 71.38 16.88
CA LEU A 587 -42.97 71.23 17.01
C LEU A 587 -42.39 71.02 15.60
N PHE A 588 -41.31 71.73 15.28
CA PHE A 588 -40.54 71.58 14.06
C PHE A 588 -39.22 70.87 14.35
#